data_AF-A0AAE0IK78-F1
#
_entry.id   AF-A0AAE0IK78-F1
#
_cell.length_a   1.000
_cell.length_b   1.000
_cell.length_c   1.000
_cell.angle_alpha   90.00
_cell.angle_beta   90.00
_cell.angle_gamma   90.00
#
_symmetry.space_group_name_H-M   'P 1'
#
loop_
_entity.id
_entity.type
_entity.pdbx_description
1 polymer ?
#
loop_
_entity_poly.entity_id
_entity_poly.type
_entity_poly.pdbx_seq_one_letter_code
_entity_poly.pdbx_strand_id
1 'polypeptide(L)' 'MTTSSVPLRILSLDGGGIRGISSLLILEAIMEKIRDVQGLDHMPRPCEYFDFIGGTSTGG' A
#
# COMPACT_ATOMS: atom_id res chain seq x y z
N MET A 1 -27.41 8.76 14.67
CA MET A 1 -26.19 9.24 14.00
C MET A 1 -25.28 8.06 13.80
N THR A 2 -25.32 7.42 12.63
CA THR A 2 -24.36 6.36 12.29
C THR A 2 -23.04 7.06 11.94
N THR A 3 -22.08 7.04 12.85
CA THR A 3 -20.70 7.40 12.52
C THR A 3 -20.22 6.38 11.50
N SER A 4 -20.29 6.73 10.20
CA SER A 4 -19.55 6.00 9.17
C SER A 4 -18.08 6.31 9.42
N SER A 5 -17.44 5.54 10.30
CA SER A 5 -15.99 5.58 10.43
C SER A 5 -15.42 5.01 9.14
N VAL A 6 -14.57 5.77 8.46
CA VAL A 6 -13.82 5.25 7.32
C VAL A 6 -13.11 3.96 7.76
N PRO A 7 -13.20 2.86 7.00
CA PRO A 7 -12.51 1.63 7.35
C PRO A 7 -10.99 1.87 7.47
N LEU A 8 -10.39 1.37 8.54
CA LEU A 8 -8.94 1.43 8.73
C LEU A 8 -8.24 0.58 7.66
N ARG A 9 -7.27 1.17 6.96
CA ARG A 9 -6.49 0.49 5.90
C ARG A 9 -5.06 0.29 6.37
N ILE A 10 -4.66 -0.98 6.48
CA ILE A 10 -3.34 -1.38 6.98
C ILE A 10 -2.56 -2.05 5.85
N LEU A 11 -1.30 -1.63 5.66
CA LEU A 11 -0.33 -2.31 4.80
C LEU A 11 0.72 -3.00 5.69
N SER A 12 0.90 -4.30 5.48
CA SER A 12 1.93 -5.09 6.17
C SER A 12 2.85 -5.75 5.14
N LEU A 13 4.16 -5.58 5.28
CA LEU A 13 5.18 -6.15 4.42
C LEU A 13 6.07 -7.13 5.19
N ASP A 14 6.04 -8.40 4.82
CA ASP A 14 6.83 -9.44 5.46
C ASP A 14 8.31 -9.39 5.04
N GLY A 15 9.18 -9.80 5.96
CA GLY A 15 10.60 -10.01 5.67
C GLY A 15 10.82 -11.16 4.68
N GLY A 16 11.65 -10.94 3.67
CA GLY A 16 11.88 -11.90 2.60
C GLY A 16 13.31 -11.96 2.06
N GLY A 17 14.19 -11.07 2.53
CA GLY A 17 15.52 -10.89 1.92
C GLY A 17 15.35 -10.33 0.50
N ILE A 18 16.15 -10.83 -0.45
CA ILE A 18 16.02 -10.48 -1.87
C ILE A 18 14.64 -10.79 -2.46
N ARG A 19 13.92 -11.76 -1.88
CA ARG A 19 12.55 -12.11 -2.31
C ARG A 19 11.53 -11.04 -1.95
N GLY A 20 11.85 -10.11 -1.05
CA GLY A 20 10.99 -8.96 -0.74
C GLY A 20 10.70 -8.07 -1.95
N ILE A 21 11.54 -8.13 -2.99
CA ILE A 21 11.32 -7.41 -4.25
C ILE A 21 9.98 -7.80 -4.90
N SER A 22 9.54 -9.06 -4.80
CA SER A 22 8.24 -9.45 -5.36
C SER A 22 7.08 -8.72 -4.68
N SER A 23 7.14 -8.53 -3.35
CA SER A 23 6.12 -7.79 -2.59
C SER A 23 6.08 -6.31 -2.99
N LEU A 24 7.24 -5.71 -3.27
CA LEU A 24 7.33 -4.33 -3.74
C LEU A 24 6.78 -4.17 -5.17
N LEU A 25 7.06 -5.12 -6.07
CA LEU A 25 6.49 -5.11 -7.43
C LEU A 25 4.96 -5.27 -7.41
N ILE A 26 4.43 -6.08 -6.49
CA ILE A 26 2.98 -6.21 -6.29
C ILE A 26 2.41 -4.89 -5.74
N LEU A 27 3.07 -4.25 -4.77
CA LEU A 27 2.64 -2.97 -4.23
C LEU A 27 2.65 -1.88 -5.31
N GLU A 28 3.71 -1.82 -6.12
CA GLU A 28 3.80 -0.91 -7.28
C GLU A 28 2.62 -1.11 -8.23
N ALA A 29 2.36 -2.35 -8.66
CA ALA A 29 1.23 -2.66 -9.54
C ALA A 29 -0.14 -2.25 -8.93
N ILE A 30 -0.31 -2.38 -7.61
CA ILE A 30 -1.51 -1.92 -6.91
C ILE A 30 -1.62 -0.39 -6.97
N MET A 31 -0.53 0.33 -6.69
CA MET A 31 -0.54 1.80 -6.72
C MET A 31 -0.76 2.34 -8.14
N GLU A 32 -0.19 1.70 -9.15
CA GLU A 32 -0.47 2.01 -10.56
C GLU A 32 -1.94 1.76 -10.91
N LYS A 33 -2.52 0.65 -10.44
CA LYS A 33 -3.93 0.38 -10.69
C LYS A 33 -4.84 1.42 -10.05
N ILE A 34 -4.49 1.90 -8.85
CA ILE A 34 -5.21 2.98 -8.17
C ILE A 34 -5.14 4.27 -8.99
N ARG A 35 -3.94 4.66 -9.48
CA ARG A 35 -3.76 5.81 -10.38
C ARG A 35 -4.71 5.71 -11.57
N ASP A 36 -4.71 4.58 -12.26
CA ASP A 36 -5.50 4.39 -13.48
C ASP A 36 -7.02 4.41 -13.21
N VAL A 37 -7.47 3.75 -12.14
CA VAL A 37 -8.90 3.69 -11.77
C VAL A 37 -9.43 5.04 -11.30
N GLN A 38 -8.60 5.85 -10.64
CA GLN A 38 -8.98 7.16 -10.11
C GLN A 38 -8.64 8.32 -11.05
N GLY A 39 -7.94 8.06 -12.15
CA GLY A 39 -7.53 9.08 -13.12
C GLY A 39 -6.54 10.09 -12.55
N LEU A 40 -5.58 9.63 -11.72
CA LEU A 40 -4.59 10.50 -11.10
C LEU A 40 -3.44 10.82 -12.08
N ASP A 41 -2.95 12.06 -12.04
CA ASP A 41 -1.83 12.51 -12.90
C ASP A 41 -0.50 11.82 -12.57
N HIS A 42 -0.37 11.29 -11.35
CA HIS A 42 0.82 10.62 -10.87
C HIS A 42 0.45 9.40 -10.02
N MET A 43 1.39 8.46 -9.90
CA MET A 43 1.21 7.31 -9.02
C MET A 43 1.13 7.78 -7.57
N PRO A 44 0.04 7.46 -6.85
CA PRO A 44 -0.06 7.83 -5.46
C PRO A 44 0.93 7.06 -4.60
N ARG A 45 1.30 7.65 -3.46
CA ARG A 45 2.15 7.03 -2.46
C ARG A 45 1.32 6.12 -1.55
N PRO A 46 1.85 4.98 -1.08
CA PRO A 46 1.13 4.12 -0.15
C PRO A 46 0.60 4.84 1.09
N CYS A 47 1.33 5.81 1.64
CA CYS A 47 0.90 6.58 2.82
C CYS A 47 -0.32 7.50 2.61
N GLU A 48 -0.76 7.69 1.37
CA GLU A 48 -1.99 8.43 1.05
C GLU A 48 -3.23 7.51 1.13
N TYR A 49 -3.02 6.19 1.15
CA TYR A 49 -4.07 5.17 1.13
C TYR A 49 -4.07 4.27 2.36
N PHE A 50 -2.94 4.10 3.03
CA PHE A 50 -2.82 3.27 4.22
C PHE A 50 -2.57 4.13 5.45
N ASP A 51 -3.43 3.97 6.45
CA ASP A 51 -3.38 4.68 7.72
C ASP A 51 -2.23 4.17 8.60
N PHE A 52 -1.84 2.92 8.39
CA PHE A 52 -0.70 2.28 9.05
C PHE A 52 0.07 1.43 8.05
N ILE A 53 1.39 1.59 8.05
CA ILE A 53 2.33 0.80 7.25
C ILE A 53 3.33 0.19 8.21
N GLY A 54 3.41 -1.14 8.23
CA GLY A 54 4.36 -1.89 9.04
C GLY A 54 5.07 -2.95 8.21
N GLY A 55 6.26 -3.34 8.66
CA GLY A 55 6.99 -4.43 8.04
C GLY A 55 8.06 -5.02 8.93
N THR A 56 8.58 -6.18 8.55
CA THR A 56 9.65 -6.88 9.29
C THR A 56 10.88 -7.09 8.40
N SER A 57 12.08 -6.90 8.94
CA SER A 57 13.35 -7.06 8.20
C SER A 57 13.35 -6.25 6.89
N THR A 58 13.52 -6.87 5.72
CA THR A 58 13.49 -6.19 4.41
C THR A 58 12.13 -5.59 4.01
N GLY A 59 11.06 -5.95 4.72
CA GLY A 59 9.73 -5.38 4.51
C GLY A 59 9.49 -4.09 5.28
N GLY A 60 10.30 -3.78 6.30
CA GLY A 60 10.24 -2.50 7.02
C GLY A 60 11.19 -1.49 6.42
#